data_AF-A0A6N8HND4-F1
#
_entry.id   AF-A0A6N8HND4-F1
#
_cell.length_a   1.000
_cell.length_b   1.000
_cell.length_c   1.000
_cell.angle_alpha   90.00
_cell.angle_beta   90.00
_cell.angle_gamma   90.00
#
_symmetry.space_group_name_H-M   'P 1'
#
loop_
_entity.id
_entity.type
_entity.pdbx_description
1 polymer ?
#
loop_
_entity_poly.entity_id
_entity_poly.type
_entity_poly.pdbx_seq_one_letter_code
_entity_poly.pdbx_strand_id
1 'polypeptide(L)'
;MFSGTVTFIISWLAFLLFSNKKKFPLYVLTGYVGIILALLSDLMIYVYPLWHYPGSKLETFWIQLLNAFGLYFVVIYFFLQLLPKKQTVLSLARYIFYWSVFVIMLEMFFMSTGYIEHGLWWNIGFSYASDWMLFIFFYIHHKWTSSHSLIHGR
;
A
#
# COMPACT_ATOMS: atom_id res chain seq x y z
N MET A 1 2.51 15.30 12.60
CA MET A 1 3.11 14.08 13.21
C MET A 1 2.12 13.12 13.86
N PHE A 2 1.15 13.61 14.67
CA PHE A 2 0.21 12.76 15.43
C PHE A 2 -0.57 11.76 14.56
N SER A 3 -1.17 12.23 13.46
CA SER A 3 -1.99 11.40 12.57
C SER A 3 -1.21 10.24 11.95
N GLY A 4 0.05 10.44 11.54
CA GLY A 4 0.90 9.37 10.98
C GLY A 4 1.31 8.31 12.01
N THR A 5 1.43 8.71 13.27
CA THR A 5 1.69 7.77 14.38
C THR A 5 0.44 6.92 14.65
N VAL A 6 -0.74 7.56 14.65
CA VAL A 6 -2.02 6.87 14.83
C VAL A 6 -2.27 5.86 13.71
N THR A 7 -2.09 6.24 12.44
CA THR A 7 -2.26 5.33 11.30
C THR A 7 -1.25 4.17 11.36
N PHE A 8 -0.01 4.43 11.75
CA PHE A 8 1.01 3.39 11.95
C PHE A 8 0.60 2.39 13.03
N ILE A 9 0.19 2.88 14.21
CA ILE A 9 -0.24 2.03 15.33
C ILE A 9 -1.45 1.18 14.91
N ILE A 10 -2.47 1.79 14.31
CA ILE A 10 -3.67 1.08 13.84
C ILE A 10 -3.30 0.00 12.82
N SER A 11 -2.42 0.32 11.86
CA SER A 11 -1.98 -0.62 10.83
C SER A 11 -1.26 -1.82 11.46
N TRP A 12 -0.34 -1.58 12.39
CA TRP A 12 0.38 -2.66 13.07
C TRP A 12 -0.52 -3.47 14.02
N LEU A 13 -1.47 -2.85 14.71
CA LEU A 13 -2.47 -3.59 15.48
C LEU A 13 -3.30 -4.50 14.59
N ALA A 14 -3.79 -3.99 13.46
CA ALA A 14 -4.49 -4.81 12.48
C ALA A 14 -3.62 -5.97 11.99
N PHE A 15 -2.35 -5.71 11.65
CA PHE A 15 -1.40 -6.73 11.24
C PHE A 15 -1.20 -7.79 12.33
N LEU A 16 -0.98 -7.41 13.59
CA LEU A 16 -0.75 -8.35 14.68
C LEU A 16 -1.97 -9.24 14.96
N LEU A 17 -3.18 -8.72 14.79
CA LEU A 17 -4.44 -9.41 15.04
C LEU A 17 -4.88 -10.32 13.87
N PHE A 18 -4.71 -9.87 12.62
CA PHE A 18 -5.31 -10.52 11.44
C PHE A 18 -4.32 -11.15 10.47
N SER A 19 -3.00 -10.94 10.64
CA SER A 19 -2.01 -11.55 9.76
C SER A 19 -1.83 -13.05 10.02
N ASN A 20 -1.74 -13.81 8.93
CA ASN A 20 -1.32 -15.20 8.94
C ASN A 20 0.21 -15.25 8.96
N LYS A 21 0.79 -15.23 10.17
CA LYS A 21 2.24 -15.23 10.40
C LYS A 21 2.96 -16.42 9.77
N LYS A 22 2.28 -17.56 9.56
CA LYS A 22 2.87 -18.74 8.89
C LYS A 22 3.22 -18.48 7.42
N LYS A 23 2.48 -17.59 6.76
CA LYS A 23 2.72 -17.20 5.36
C LYS A 23 3.56 -15.92 5.24
N PHE A 24 4.09 -15.41 6.35
CA PHE A 24 4.86 -14.17 6.33
C PHE A 24 6.03 -14.18 5.34
N PRO A 25 6.89 -15.24 5.28
CA PRO A 25 8.00 -15.27 4.33
C PRO A 25 7.58 -15.24 2.86
N LEU A 26 6.34 -15.65 2.55
CA LEU A 26 5.80 -15.67 1.19
C LEU A 26 5.42 -14.27 0.70
N TYR A 27 5.02 -13.38 1.62
CA TYR A 27 4.49 -12.05 1.27
C TYR A 27 5.48 -10.92 1.56
N VAL A 28 6.38 -11.12 2.51
CA VAL A 28 7.30 -10.08 3.02
C VAL A 28 8.12 -9.43 1.92
N LEU A 29 8.61 -10.20 0.94
CA LEU A 29 9.42 -9.67 -0.14
C LEU A 29 8.64 -8.67 -1.00
N THR A 30 7.39 -9.00 -1.35
CA THR A 30 6.52 -8.07 -2.10
C THR A 30 6.12 -6.87 -1.24
N GLY A 31 5.92 -7.06 0.06
CA GLY A 31 5.71 -5.97 1.02
C GLY A 31 6.87 -4.96 1.03
N TYR A 32 8.12 -5.44 1.06
CA TYR A 32 9.30 -4.57 0.99
C TYR A 32 9.44 -3.86 -0.36
N VAL A 33 9.14 -4.53 -1.47
CA VAL A 33 9.09 -3.87 -2.79
C VAL A 33 8.07 -2.74 -2.79
N GLY A 34 6.92 -2.93 -2.15
CA GLY A 34 5.95 -1.85 -1.98
C GLY A 34 6.41 -0.70 -1.09
N ILE A 35 7.12 -0.99 0.01
CA ILE A 35 7.77 0.05 0.83
C ILE A 35 8.71 0.90 -0.05
N ILE A 36 9.54 0.25 -0.87
CA ILE A 36 10.47 0.94 -1.76
C ILE A 36 9.72 1.81 -2.77
N LEU A 37 8.66 1.30 -3.39
CA LEU A 37 7.84 2.08 -4.33
C LEU A 37 7.17 3.27 -3.64
N ALA A 38 6.65 3.11 -2.42
CA ALA A 38 6.05 4.20 -1.65
C ALA A 38 7.08 5.31 -1.39
N LEU A 39 8.26 4.95 -0.87
CA LEU A 39 9.34 5.91 -0.60
C LEU A 39 9.86 6.59 -1.87
N LEU A 40 9.97 5.85 -2.99
CA LEU A 40 10.35 6.44 -4.29
C LEU A 40 9.29 7.42 -4.79
N SER A 41 8.01 7.08 -4.66
CA SER A 41 6.93 7.97 -5.05
C SER A 41 6.92 9.25 -4.19
N ASP A 42 7.10 9.12 -2.88
CA ASP A 42 7.23 10.26 -1.95
C ASP A 42 8.46 11.11 -2.24
N LEU A 43 9.56 10.53 -2.74
CA LEU A 43 10.72 11.27 -3.21
C LEU A 43 10.41 12.05 -4.50
N MET A 44 9.66 11.47 -5.42
CA MET A 44 9.25 12.13 -6.67
C MET A 44 8.36 13.35 -6.41
N ILE A 45 7.59 13.34 -5.32
CA ILE A 45 6.74 14.48 -4.91
C ILE A 45 7.52 15.76 -4.65
N TYR A 46 8.79 15.68 -4.26
CA TYR A 46 9.64 16.87 -4.12
C TYR A 46 9.90 17.58 -5.46
N VAL A 47 9.80 16.85 -6.58
CA VAL A 47 9.95 17.40 -7.93
C VAL A 47 8.58 17.73 -8.53
N TYR A 48 7.59 16.85 -8.34
CA TYR A 48 6.23 17.00 -8.85
C TYR A 48 5.21 16.87 -7.71
N PRO A 49 4.76 17.98 -7.10
CA PRO A 49 3.90 17.95 -5.91
C PRO A 49 2.45 17.54 -6.24
N LEU A 50 2.26 16.27 -6.58
CA LEU A 50 0.97 15.65 -6.88
C LEU A 50 0.12 15.42 -5.62
N TRP A 51 0.76 15.21 -4.47
CA TRP A 51 0.11 15.23 -3.16
C TRP A 51 1.08 15.81 -2.14
N HIS A 52 0.57 16.27 -1.00
CA HIS A 52 1.42 16.71 0.09
C HIS A 52 0.78 16.42 1.46
N TYR A 53 1.65 16.24 2.45
CA TYR A 53 1.26 16.08 3.85
C TYR A 53 1.51 17.41 4.58
N PRO A 54 0.53 17.93 5.34
CA PRO A 54 0.71 19.17 6.09
C PRO A 54 1.67 18.97 7.26
N GLY A 55 2.53 19.98 7.47
CA GLY A 55 3.50 20.01 8.56
C GLY A 55 4.86 20.54 8.14
N SER A 56 5.79 20.54 9.08
CA SER A 56 7.20 20.85 8.80
C SER A 56 7.87 19.72 7.99
N LYS A 57 8.99 20.02 7.32
CA LYS A 57 9.75 19.02 6.54
C LYS A 57 10.07 17.75 7.32
N LEU A 58 10.43 17.89 8.60
CA LEU A 58 10.73 16.76 9.47
C LEU A 58 9.48 15.93 9.74
N GLU A 59 8.33 16.56 9.97
CA GLU A 59 7.07 15.86 10.18
C GLU A 59 6.59 15.13 8.93
N THR A 60 6.68 15.77 7.76
CA THR A 60 6.36 15.14 6.47
C THR A 60 7.23 13.91 6.24
N PHE A 61 8.54 14.01 6.49
CA PHE A 61 9.46 12.87 6.40
C PHE A 61 9.03 11.71 7.31
N TRP A 62 8.68 11.99 8.57
CA TRP A 62 8.21 10.96 9.50
C TRP A 62 6.87 10.37 9.06
N ILE A 63 5.94 11.18 8.56
CA ILE A 63 4.66 10.70 8.03
C ILE A 63 4.88 9.73 6.87
N GLN A 64 5.74 10.10 5.91
CA GLN A 64 6.09 9.27 4.76
C GLN A 64 6.70 7.94 5.21
N LEU A 65 7.67 7.98 6.13
CA LEU A 65 8.32 6.78 6.66
C LEU A 65 7.34 5.86 7.41
N LEU A 66 6.49 6.43 8.26
CA LEU A 66 5.49 5.68 9.02
C LEU A 66 4.40 5.10 8.11
N ASN A 67 3.95 5.84 7.09
CA ASN A 67 3.03 5.30 6.10
C ASN A 67 3.67 4.14 5.34
N ALA A 68 4.92 4.27 4.89
CA ALA A 68 5.64 3.22 4.16
C ALA A 68 5.71 1.91 4.96
N PHE A 69 6.25 1.95 6.16
CA PHE A 69 6.45 0.76 7.01
C PHE A 69 5.20 0.28 7.73
N GLY A 70 4.20 1.16 7.90
CA GLY A 70 2.92 0.83 8.52
C GLY A 70 1.87 0.52 7.45
N LEU A 71 1.25 1.57 6.92
CA LEU A 71 0.09 1.47 6.06
C LEU A 71 0.37 0.68 4.77
N TYR A 72 1.38 1.08 3.98
CA TYR A 72 1.67 0.43 2.69
C TYR A 72 2.06 -1.03 2.88
N PHE A 73 3.00 -1.33 3.78
CA PHE A 73 3.40 -2.72 4.05
C PHE A 73 2.22 -3.60 4.46
N VAL A 74 1.40 -3.14 5.42
CA VAL A 74 0.28 -3.92 5.96
C VAL A 74 -0.82 -4.11 4.91
N VAL A 75 -1.17 -3.07 4.16
CA VAL A 75 -2.17 -3.15 3.07
C VAL A 75 -1.73 -4.15 2.02
N ILE A 76 -0.48 -4.10 1.56
CA ILE A 76 0.05 -5.05 0.58
C ILE A 76 0.04 -6.47 1.14
N TYR A 77 0.45 -6.65 2.40
CA TYR A 77 0.44 -7.95 3.04
C TYR A 77 -0.98 -8.55 3.06
N PHE A 78 -1.98 -7.76 3.46
CA PHE A 78 -3.38 -8.22 3.48
C PHE A 78 -3.95 -8.44 2.09
N PHE A 79 -3.60 -7.60 1.12
CA PHE A 79 -3.95 -7.80 -0.27
C PHE A 79 -3.44 -9.15 -0.79
N LEU A 80 -2.21 -9.55 -0.45
CA LEU A 80 -1.67 -10.85 -0.86
C LEU A 80 -2.27 -12.02 -0.06
N GLN A 81 -2.48 -11.82 1.25
CA GLN A 81 -3.07 -12.84 2.13
C GLN A 81 -4.49 -13.23 1.70
N LEU A 82 -5.29 -12.24 1.26
CA LEU A 82 -6.70 -12.42 0.93
C LEU A 82 -6.95 -12.71 -0.57
N LEU A 83 -5.89 -13.00 -1.34
CA LEU A 83 -6.02 -13.40 -2.74
C LEU A 83 -7.02 -14.57 -2.89
N PRO A 84 -7.88 -14.54 -3.94
CA PRO A 84 -8.87 -15.59 -4.13
C PRO A 84 -8.20 -16.95 -4.38
N LYS A 85 -8.80 -18.03 -3.86
CA LYS A 85 -8.29 -19.40 -4.03
C LYS A 85 -8.30 -19.84 -5.50
N LYS A 86 -9.34 -19.47 -6.24
CA LYS A 86 -9.44 -19.66 -7.69
C LYS A 86 -9.16 -18.31 -8.36
N GLN A 87 -8.08 -18.23 -9.12
CA GLN A 87 -7.58 -16.97 -9.70
C GLN A 87 -7.86 -16.92 -11.20
N THR A 88 -9.12 -16.71 -11.55
CA THR A 88 -9.52 -16.35 -12.92
C THR A 88 -9.37 -14.84 -13.12
N VAL A 89 -9.22 -14.40 -14.38
CA VAL A 89 -9.11 -12.97 -14.73
C VAL A 89 -10.26 -12.16 -14.09
N LEU A 90 -11.50 -12.65 -14.20
CA LEU A 90 -12.67 -11.99 -13.63
C LEU A 90 -12.64 -11.94 -12.08
N SER A 91 -12.22 -13.04 -11.43
CA SER A 91 -12.12 -13.06 -9.97
C SER A 91 -11.07 -12.09 -9.44
N LEU A 92 -9.94 -11.98 -10.16
CA LEU A 92 -8.86 -11.06 -9.81
C LEU A 92 -9.26 -9.61 -10.07
N ALA A 93 -9.92 -9.32 -11.20
CA ALA A 93 -10.43 -7.98 -11.51
C ALA A 93 -11.44 -7.51 -10.45
N ARG A 94 -12.39 -8.37 -10.04
CA ARG A 94 -13.32 -8.04 -8.93
C ARG A 94 -12.60 -7.83 -7.62
N TYR A 95 -11.59 -8.66 -7.33
CA TYR A 95 -10.80 -8.55 -6.12
C TYR A 95 -10.03 -7.22 -6.05
N ILE A 96 -9.35 -6.85 -7.13
CA ILE A 96 -8.64 -5.56 -7.24
C ILE A 96 -9.64 -4.41 -7.17
N PHE A 97 -10.78 -4.50 -7.86
CA PHE A 97 -11.84 -3.50 -7.78
C PHE A 97 -12.26 -3.22 -6.33
N TYR A 98 -12.57 -4.25 -5.54
CA TYR A 98 -12.97 -4.06 -4.14
C TYR A 98 -11.85 -3.46 -3.28
N TRP A 99 -10.61 -3.87 -3.50
CA TRP A 99 -9.46 -3.29 -2.81
C TRP A 99 -9.23 -1.82 -3.19
N SER A 100 -9.30 -1.47 -4.47
CA SER A 100 -9.19 -0.09 -4.92
C SER A 100 -10.34 0.77 -4.37
N VAL A 101 -11.57 0.27 -4.35
CA VAL A 101 -12.70 0.98 -3.72
C VAL A 101 -12.44 1.23 -2.23
N PHE A 102 -11.92 0.23 -1.51
CA PHE A 102 -11.55 0.38 -0.10
C PHE A 102 -10.44 1.41 0.10
N VAL A 103 -9.38 1.40 -0.72
CA VAL A 103 -8.28 2.37 -0.63
C VAL A 103 -8.77 3.79 -0.95
N ILE A 104 -9.60 3.97 -1.97
CA ILE A 104 -10.19 5.28 -2.28
C ILE A 104 -11.09 5.79 -1.15
N MET A 105 -11.86 4.91 -0.48
CA MET A 105 -12.61 5.31 0.71
C MET A 105 -11.69 5.80 1.83
N LEU A 106 -10.55 5.12 2.06
CA LEU A 106 -9.55 5.58 3.03
C LEU A 106 -8.90 6.90 2.62
N GLU A 107 -8.58 7.07 1.35
CA GLU A 107 -8.00 8.31 0.82
C GLU A 107 -8.96 9.49 1.00
N MET A 108 -10.24 9.33 0.65
CA MET A 108 -11.27 10.35 0.89
C MET A 108 -11.40 10.68 2.39
N PHE A 109 -11.31 9.67 3.26
CA PHE A 109 -11.28 9.89 4.70
C PHE A 109 -10.03 10.69 5.14
N PHE A 110 -8.85 10.37 4.61
CA PHE A 110 -7.63 11.11 4.90
C PHE A 110 -7.65 12.54 4.35
N MET A 111 -8.24 12.76 3.19
CA MET A 111 -8.42 14.11 2.66
C MET A 111 -9.40 14.93 3.50
N SER A 112 -10.54 14.36 3.90
CA SER A 112 -11.53 15.07 4.72
C SER A 112 -11.03 15.41 6.13
N THR A 113 -10.05 14.65 6.65
CA THR A 113 -9.39 14.94 7.94
C THR A 113 -8.17 15.87 7.80
N GLY A 114 -7.85 16.30 6.58
CA GLY A 114 -6.66 17.12 6.30
C GLY A 114 -5.35 16.38 6.53
N TYR A 115 -5.33 15.05 6.43
CA TYR A 115 -4.12 14.25 6.57
C TYR A 115 -3.26 14.28 5.30
N ILE A 116 -3.91 14.31 4.14
CA ILE A 116 -3.26 14.40 2.82
C ILE A 116 -4.08 15.33 1.94
N GLU A 117 -3.40 16.11 1.12
CA GLU A 117 -4.02 17.00 0.15
C GLU A 117 -3.51 16.70 -1.25
N HIS A 118 -4.41 16.65 -2.22
CA HIS A 118 -4.05 16.56 -3.62
C HIS A 118 -3.47 17.88 -4.12
N GLY A 119 -2.47 17.79 -4.97
CA GLY A 119 -1.83 18.90 -5.65
C GLY A 119 -1.90 18.75 -7.16
N LEU A 120 -1.57 19.84 -7.87
CA LEU A 120 -1.54 19.88 -9.34
C LEU A 120 -2.81 19.31 -9.97
N TRP A 121 -2.65 18.36 -10.90
CA TRP A 121 -3.73 17.70 -11.62
C TRP A 121 -4.14 16.36 -10.98
N TRP A 122 -3.48 15.97 -9.88
CA TRP A 122 -3.79 14.71 -9.20
C TRP A 122 -5.18 14.80 -8.58
N ASN A 123 -5.94 13.73 -8.70
CA ASN A 123 -7.29 13.62 -8.17
C ASN A 123 -7.62 12.15 -7.91
N ILE A 124 -8.76 11.92 -7.26
CA ILE A 124 -9.25 10.57 -6.89
C ILE A 124 -9.28 9.59 -8.09
N GLY A 125 -9.54 10.07 -9.30
CA GLY A 125 -9.52 9.22 -10.50
C GLY A 125 -8.13 8.69 -10.83
N PHE A 126 -7.09 9.54 -10.70
CA PHE A 126 -5.69 9.12 -10.87
C PHE A 126 -5.21 8.22 -9.73
N SER A 127 -5.64 8.48 -8.49
CA SER A 127 -5.39 7.56 -7.37
C SER A 127 -5.98 6.18 -7.66
N TYR A 128 -7.24 6.12 -8.12
CA TYR A 128 -7.90 4.85 -8.42
C TYR A 128 -7.20 4.09 -9.55
N ALA A 129 -6.81 4.78 -10.63
CA ALA A 129 -6.04 4.17 -11.71
C ALA A 129 -4.68 3.63 -11.21
N SER A 130 -4.02 4.37 -10.33
CA SER A 130 -2.74 3.98 -9.73
C SER A 130 -2.88 2.76 -8.81
N ASP A 131 -3.95 2.66 -8.04
CA ASP A 131 -4.25 1.48 -7.23
C ASP A 131 -4.34 0.22 -8.08
N TRP A 132 -5.03 0.28 -9.23
CA TRP A 132 -5.10 -0.85 -10.16
C TRP A 132 -3.71 -1.24 -10.66
N MET A 133 -2.90 -0.28 -11.06
CA MET A 133 -1.53 -0.54 -11.52
C MET A 133 -0.69 -1.19 -10.42
N LEU A 134 -0.75 -0.66 -9.19
CA LEU A 134 0.00 -1.16 -8.04
C LEU A 134 -0.45 -2.56 -7.63
N PHE A 135 -1.75 -2.81 -7.50
CA PHE A 135 -2.25 -4.14 -7.13
C PHE A 135 -1.95 -5.20 -8.18
N ILE A 136 -2.03 -4.86 -9.48
CA ILE A 136 -1.58 -5.76 -10.55
C ILE A 136 -0.08 -6.03 -10.43
N PHE A 137 0.72 -4.99 -10.22
CA PHE A 137 2.17 -5.13 -10.05
C PHE A 137 2.52 -6.02 -8.85
N PHE A 138 1.91 -5.81 -7.68
CA PHE A 138 2.13 -6.63 -6.49
C PHE A 138 1.68 -8.07 -6.70
N TYR A 139 0.55 -8.29 -7.38
CA TYR A 139 0.10 -9.63 -7.73
C TYR A 139 1.11 -10.37 -8.64
N ILE A 140 1.58 -9.71 -9.71
CA ILE A 140 2.55 -10.29 -10.65
C ILE A 140 3.87 -10.56 -9.93
N HIS A 141 4.37 -9.60 -9.15
CA HIS A 141 5.59 -9.74 -8.39
C HIS A 141 5.49 -10.87 -7.36
N HIS A 142 4.37 -10.98 -6.64
CA HIS A 142 4.13 -12.08 -5.72
C HIS A 142 4.09 -13.44 -6.43
N LYS A 143 3.49 -13.52 -7.62
CA LYS A 143 3.50 -14.74 -8.44
C LYS A 143 4.89 -15.11 -8.91
N TRP A 144 5.65 -14.14 -9.41
CA TRP A 144 7.02 -14.33 -9.86
C TRP A 144 7.91 -14.81 -8.71
N THR A 145 7.87 -14.11 -7.58
CA THR A 145 8.61 -14.50 -6.37
C THR A 145 8.19 -15.86 -5.86
N SER A 146 6.90 -16.20 -5.82
CA SER A 146 6.46 -17.54 -5.38
C SER A 146 6.94 -18.66 -6.31
N SER A 147 6.99 -18.41 -7.62
CA SER A 147 7.50 -19.35 -8.61
C SER A 147 9.01 -19.53 -8.55
N HIS A 148 9.75 -18.51 -8.10
CA HIS A 148 11.21 -18.51 -8.03
C HIS A 148 11.73 -18.56 -6.59
N SER A 149 10.84 -18.65 -5.59
CA SER A 149 11.26 -18.58 -4.21
C SER A 149 12.05 -19.83 -3.86
N LEU A 150 13.29 -19.57 -3.48
CA LEU A 150 14.28 -20.42 -2.82
C LEU A 150 13.76 -21.16 -1.56
N ILE A 151 12.48 -21.00 -1.21
CA ILE A 151 11.82 -21.59 -0.03
C ILE A 151 11.31 -23.01 -0.34
N HIS A 152 11.11 -23.35 -1.61
CA HIS A 152 11.09 -24.75 -2.03
C HIS A 152 12.48 -25.06 -2.58
N GLY A 153 13.40 -25.44 -1.68
CA GLY A 153 14.64 -26.06 -2.09
C GLY A 153 14.33 -27.22 -3.04
N ARG A 154 14.56 -26.97 -4.33
CA ARG A 154 15.07 -27.97 -5.26
C ARG A 154 16.50 -27.58 -5.56
#